data_AF-A0A250XBA9-F1
#
_entry.id   AF-A0A250XBA9-F1
#
_cell.length_a   1.000
_cell.length_b   1.000
_cell.length_c   1.000
_cell.angle_alpha   90.00
_cell.angle_beta   90.00
_cell.angle_gamma   90.00
#
_symmetry.space_group_name_H-M   'P 1'
#
loop_
_entity.id
_entity.type
_entity.pdbx_description
1 polymer ?
#
loop_
_entity_poly.entity_id
_entity_poly.type
_entity_poly.pdbx_seq_one_letter_code
_entity_poly.pdbx_strand_id
1 'polypeptide(L)'
;MLGLAVLQSSEVSIPDFCSLRPEQWSWTYPEQSIVAEYNLVCDSAWKVGLVNSFYFVGMAVGGPLLGALTDHYGRKKALYICTALGAVSCALSAAGSSYWLYFLWRFVNGMAVQGMSTADQVLVMEEVGADYRGRVGTVTQAHYAGGSCLLAVLAYTFPAGRSVVLACATVTALLLSCS
;
A
#
# COMPACT_ATOMS: atom_id res chain seq x y z
N MET A 1 -1.42 13.45 2.26
CA MET A 1 -1.91 14.58 3.06
C MET A 1 -1.53 14.32 4.51
N LEU A 2 -0.69 15.18 5.09
CA LEU A 2 -0.54 15.26 6.54
C LEU A 2 -1.94 15.50 7.11
N GLY A 3 -2.35 14.73 8.13
CA GLY A 3 -3.61 14.98 8.82
C GLY A 3 -3.62 16.44 9.26
N LEU A 4 -4.60 17.20 8.79
CA LEU A 4 -4.81 18.58 9.24
C LEU A 4 -5.65 18.51 10.51
N ALA A 5 -4.97 18.67 11.66
CA ALA A 5 -5.60 18.93 12.94
C ALA A 5 -5.99 20.43 12.99
N VAL A 6 -7.25 20.72 13.36
CA VAL A 6 -7.73 22.10 13.51
C VAL A 6 -7.73 22.45 14.99
N LEU A 7 -7.17 23.62 15.32
CA LEU A 7 -7.19 24.20 16.68
C LEU A 7 -8.49 24.99 16.87
N GLN A 8 -9.16 24.80 18.01
CA GLN A 8 -10.49 25.38 18.23
C GLN A 8 -10.49 26.79 18.87
N SER A 9 -9.33 27.40 19.13
CA SER A 9 -9.23 28.72 19.80
C SER A 9 -8.42 29.75 19.02
N SER A 10 -9.02 30.92 18.77
CA SER A 10 -8.38 32.15 18.31
C SER A 10 -7.50 32.76 19.41
N GLU A 11 -6.25 33.09 19.08
CA GLU A 11 -5.22 33.77 19.91
C GLU A 11 -4.53 32.96 21.02
N VAL A 12 -3.57 32.10 20.68
CA VAL A 12 -2.44 31.74 21.59
C VAL A 12 -1.21 31.41 20.73
N SER A 13 -0.05 31.99 21.05
CA SER A 13 1.26 31.61 20.52
C SER A 13 1.43 30.09 20.57
N ILE A 14 1.50 29.42 19.41
CA ILE A 14 1.43 27.96 19.27
C ILE A 14 2.56 27.31 20.09
N PRO A 15 2.28 26.70 21.27
CA PRO A 15 3.24 25.78 21.85
C PRO A 15 3.30 24.52 20.97
N ASP A 16 4.39 23.76 21.01
CA ASP A 16 4.54 22.53 20.20
C ASP A 16 3.25 21.69 20.25
N PHE A 17 2.75 21.24 19.09
CA PHE A 17 1.47 20.51 18.94
C PHE A 17 1.29 19.37 19.98
N CYS A 18 2.39 18.76 20.38
CA CYS A 18 2.45 17.68 21.36
C CYS A 18 2.18 18.08 22.82
N SER A 19 2.14 19.38 23.12
CA SER A 19 1.79 19.92 24.43
C SER A 19 0.29 20.21 24.60
N LEU A 20 -0.48 20.10 23.52
CA LEU A 20 -1.93 20.35 23.52
C LEU A 20 -2.69 19.19 24.18
N ARG A 21 -3.72 19.53 24.96
CA ARG A 21 -4.63 18.53 25.53
C ARG A 21 -5.54 17.98 24.42
N PRO A 22 -5.98 16.71 24.52
CA PRO A 22 -6.85 16.08 23.52
C PRO A 22 -8.18 16.81 23.25
N GLU A 23 -8.63 17.67 24.18
CA GLU A 23 -9.86 18.45 24.07
C GLU A 23 -9.72 19.71 23.20
N GLN A 24 -8.48 20.14 22.91
CA GLN A 24 -8.18 21.43 22.26
C GLN A 24 -8.10 21.34 20.74
N TRP A 25 -8.07 20.13 20.19
CA TRP A 25 -7.89 19.88 18.77
C TRP A 25 -8.68 18.64 18.35
N SER A 26 -9.12 18.63 17.09
CA SER A 26 -9.75 17.45 16.48
C SER A 26 -9.28 17.29 15.05
N TRP A 27 -9.34 16.05 14.54
CA TRP A 27 -9.06 15.78 13.13
C TRP A 27 -10.21 16.24 12.27
N THR A 28 -9.91 17.01 11.22
CA THR A 28 -10.91 17.46 10.25
C THR A 28 -11.44 16.30 9.40
N TYR A 29 -10.59 15.30 9.12
CA TYR A 29 -10.91 14.14 8.28
C TYR A 29 -10.28 12.85 8.85
N PRO A 30 -10.84 12.29 9.94
CA PRO A 30 -10.26 11.12 10.60
C PRO A 30 -10.23 9.89 9.68
N GLU A 31 -11.21 9.72 8.81
CA GLU A 31 -11.31 8.59 7.87
C GLU A 31 -10.36 8.65 6.66
N GLN A 32 -9.67 9.77 6.44
CA GLN A 32 -8.80 9.93 5.28
C GLN A 32 -7.33 9.56 5.56
N SER A 33 -6.96 9.36 6.84
CA SER A 33 -5.56 9.13 7.22
C SER A 33 -5.44 8.15 8.36
N ILE A 34 -4.59 7.13 8.18
CA ILE A 34 -4.21 6.17 9.24
C ILE A 34 -3.63 6.86 10.47
N VAL A 35 -3.00 8.03 10.30
CA VAL A 35 -2.46 8.83 11.39
C VAL A 35 -3.57 9.43 12.23
N ALA A 36 -4.65 9.85 11.56
CA ALA A 36 -5.82 10.43 12.22
C ALA A 36 -6.70 9.35 12.86
N GLU A 37 -6.89 8.22 12.17
CA GLU A 37 -7.68 7.09 12.65
C GLU A 37 -7.09 6.47 13.94
N TYR A 38 -5.77 6.27 14.00
CA TYR A 38 -5.11 5.67 15.17
C TYR A 38 -4.42 6.69 16.09
N ASN A 39 -4.61 8.00 15.87
CA ASN A 39 -3.96 9.08 16.62
C ASN A 39 -2.44 8.90 16.77
N LEU A 40 -1.74 8.67 15.65
CA LEU A 40 -0.31 8.37 15.59
C LEU A 40 0.55 9.65 15.57
N VAL A 41 0.40 10.49 16.59
CA VAL A 41 1.12 11.77 16.73
C VAL A 41 2.07 11.77 17.93
N CYS A 42 3.09 12.62 17.89
CA CYS A 42 4.02 12.84 19.01
C CYS A 42 4.75 11.54 19.42
N ASP A 43 4.58 11.06 20.65
CA ASP A 43 5.22 9.84 21.16
C ASP A 43 4.88 8.57 20.37
N SER A 44 3.78 8.58 19.61
CA SER A 44 3.36 7.46 18.78
C SER A 44 3.65 7.66 17.28
N ALA A 45 4.27 8.77 16.88
CA ALA A 45 4.55 9.06 15.46
C ALA A 45 5.49 8.03 14.81
N TRP A 46 6.42 7.45 15.58
CA TRP A 46 7.35 6.41 15.11
C TRP A 46 6.64 5.15 14.59
N LYS A 47 5.41 4.89 15.04
CA LYS A 47 4.59 3.74 14.61
C LYS A 47 4.28 3.78 13.11
N VAL A 48 4.12 4.97 12.53
CA VAL A 48 3.92 5.13 11.08
C VAL A 48 5.14 4.61 10.31
N GLY A 49 6.33 4.99 10.76
CA GLY A 49 7.59 4.50 10.22
C GLY A 49 7.73 2.99 10.38
N LEU A 50 7.34 2.45 11.55
CA LEU A 50 7.38 1.01 11.82
C LEU A 50 6.52 0.20 10.82
N VAL A 51 5.29 0.62 10.56
CA VAL A 51 4.40 -0.04 9.58
C VAL A 51 5.04 -0.07 8.19
N ASN A 52 5.59 1.06 7.73
CA ASN A 52 6.25 1.13 6.43
C ASN A 52 7.48 0.23 6.37
N SER A 53 8.33 0.25 7.39
CA SER A 53 9.49 -0.63 7.48
C SER A 53 9.09 -2.10 7.38
N PHE A 54 8.05 -2.52 8.11
CA PHE A 54 7.56 -3.90 8.03
C PHE A 54 6.94 -4.24 6.68
N TYR A 55 6.31 -3.30 5.99
CA TYR A 55 5.90 -3.50 4.60
C TYR A 55 7.10 -3.82 3.71
N PHE A 56 8.20 -3.08 3.81
CA PHE A 56 9.44 -3.37 3.07
C PHE A 56 10.10 -4.68 3.48
N VAL A 57 10.12 -5.02 4.77
CA VAL A 57 10.59 -6.33 5.25
C VAL A 57 9.73 -7.45 4.67
N GLY A 58 8.40 -7.26 4.65
CA GLY A 58 7.47 -8.16 3.98
C GLY A 58 7.79 -8.34 2.51
N MET A 59 8.07 -7.28 1.77
CA MET A 59 8.52 -7.38 0.37
C MET A 59 9.82 -8.19 0.26
N ALA A 60 10.84 -7.87 1.08
CA ALA A 60 12.13 -8.55 1.05
C ALA A 60 12.02 -10.05 1.33
N VAL A 61 11.14 -10.45 2.27
CA VAL A 61 10.90 -11.85 2.63
C VAL A 61 10.00 -12.55 1.60
N GLY A 62 8.97 -11.86 1.09
CA GLY A 62 8.01 -12.41 0.15
C GLY A 62 8.59 -12.71 -1.22
N GLY A 63 9.57 -11.92 -1.68
CA GLY A 63 10.22 -12.12 -2.98
C GLY A 63 10.79 -13.53 -3.16
N PRO A 64 11.75 -13.98 -2.32
CA PRO A 64 12.31 -15.32 -2.41
C PRO A 64 11.30 -16.43 -2.10
N LEU A 65 10.46 -16.26 -1.06
CA LEU A 65 9.53 -17.31 -0.62
C LEU A 65 8.42 -17.58 -1.64
N LEU A 66 7.72 -16.52 -2.07
CA LEU A 66 6.66 -16.66 -3.05
C LEU A 66 7.25 -16.88 -4.45
N GLY A 67 8.43 -16.33 -4.76
CA GLY A 67 9.15 -16.63 -5.99
C GLY A 67 9.44 -18.12 -6.14
N ALA A 68 10.03 -18.76 -5.12
CA ALA A 68 10.27 -20.20 -5.13
C ALA A 68 8.94 -21.00 -5.24
N LEU A 69 7.88 -20.54 -4.58
CA LEU A 69 6.56 -21.15 -4.69
C LEU A 69 6.02 -21.08 -6.14
N THR A 70 6.28 -19.98 -6.86
CA THR A 70 5.82 -19.80 -8.24
C THR A 70 6.46 -20.79 -9.22
N ASP A 71 7.73 -21.14 -8.99
CA ASP A 71 8.46 -22.09 -9.82
C ASP A 71 7.93 -23.54 -9.64
N HIS A 72 7.37 -23.87 -8.48
CA HIS A 72 6.81 -25.20 -8.21
C HIS A 72 5.33 -25.37 -8.62
N TYR A 73 4.49 -24.35 -8.39
CA TYR A 73 3.04 -24.46 -8.59
C TYR A 73 2.56 -23.95 -9.96
N GLY A 74 3.48 -23.41 -10.77
CA GLY A 74 3.22 -22.82 -12.07
C GLY A 74 2.98 -21.31 -12.00
N ARG A 75 3.63 -20.58 -12.90
CA ARG A 75 3.76 -19.11 -12.88
C ARG A 75 2.42 -18.38 -12.89
N LYS A 76 1.48 -18.77 -13.76
CA LYS A 76 0.13 -18.19 -13.81
C LYS A 76 -0.66 -18.41 -12.51
N LYS A 77 -0.70 -19.64 -12.00
CA LYS A 77 -1.45 -19.97 -10.76
C LYS A 77 -0.90 -19.21 -9.56
N ALA A 78 0.42 -19.08 -9.47
CA ALA A 78 1.04 -18.35 -8.38
C ALA A 78 0.75 -16.85 -8.44
N LEU A 79 0.64 -16.26 -9.65
CA LEU A 79 0.20 -14.89 -9.84
C LEU A 79 -1.23 -14.67 -9.32
N TYR A 80 -2.17 -15.58 -9.63
CA TYR A 80 -3.54 -15.53 -9.08
C TYR A 80 -3.55 -15.62 -7.54
N ILE A 81 -2.76 -16.53 -6.96
CA ILE A 81 -2.67 -16.70 -5.50
C ILE A 81 -2.13 -15.43 -4.83
N CYS A 82 -1.04 -14.86 -5.34
CA CYS A 82 -0.46 -13.63 -4.80
C CYS A 82 -1.42 -12.46 -4.93
N THR A 83 -2.17 -12.39 -6.04
CA THR A 83 -3.20 -11.36 -6.27
C THR A 83 -4.35 -11.47 -5.29
N ALA A 84 -4.89 -12.68 -5.09
CA ALA A 84 -5.93 -12.92 -4.11
C ALA A 84 -5.45 -12.59 -2.69
N LEU A 85 -4.24 -13.02 -2.32
CA LEU A 85 -3.65 -12.73 -1.02
C LEU A 85 -3.46 -11.22 -0.79
N GLY A 86 -3.00 -10.50 -1.81
CA GLY A 86 -2.85 -9.04 -1.77
C GLY A 86 -4.19 -8.32 -1.59
N ALA A 87 -5.22 -8.73 -2.35
CA ALA A 87 -6.56 -8.16 -2.27
C ALA A 87 -7.21 -8.40 -0.91
N VAL A 88 -7.16 -9.64 -0.41
CA VAL A 88 -7.70 -10.01 0.92
C VAL A 88 -6.98 -9.23 2.02
N SER A 89 -5.65 -9.15 1.97
CA SER A 89 -4.86 -8.40 2.96
C SER A 89 -5.20 -6.91 2.94
N CYS A 90 -5.44 -6.33 1.76
CA CYS A 90 -5.84 -4.93 1.62
C CYS A 90 -7.25 -4.70 2.21
N ALA A 91 -8.21 -5.56 1.90
CA ALA A 91 -9.56 -5.48 2.45
C ALA A 91 -9.59 -5.62 3.97
N LEU A 92 -8.82 -6.57 4.51
CA LEU A 92 -8.70 -6.80 5.95
C LEU A 92 -7.95 -5.65 6.66
N SER A 93 -6.97 -5.03 6.00
CA SER A 93 -6.32 -3.81 6.50
C SER A 93 -7.32 -2.66 6.62
N ALA A 94 -8.26 -2.54 5.67
CA ALA A 94 -9.27 -1.48 5.67
C ALA A 94 -10.46 -1.75 6.63
N ALA A 95 -10.66 -3.00 7.04
CA ALA A 95 -11.70 -3.40 8.00
C ALA A 95 -11.19 -3.44 9.45
N GLY A 96 -9.88 -3.42 9.66
CA GLY A 96 -9.26 -3.59 10.97
C GLY A 96 -9.38 -2.35 11.85
N SER A 97 -10.07 -2.46 12.98
CA SER A 97 -10.14 -1.40 14.00
C SER A 97 -8.89 -1.32 14.90
N SER A 98 -7.98 -2.29 14.80
CA SER A 98 -6.78 -2.38 15.65
C SER A 98 -5.51 -2.11 14.86
N TYR A 99 -4.67 -1.21 15.38
CA TYR A 99 -3.36 -0.86 14.81
C TYR A 99 -2.47 -2.10 14.56
N TRP A 100 -2.47 -3.07 15.48
CA TRP A 100 -1.64 -4.28 15.34
C TRP A 100 -2.11 -5.21 14.23
N LEU A 101 -3.43 -5.27 14.01
CA LEU A 101 -4.01 -6.05 12.94
C LEU A 101 -3.72 -5.40 11.58
N TYR A 102 -3.87 -4.07 11.50
CA TYR A 102 -3.46 -3.28 10.33
C TYR A 102 -1.98 -3.50 10.01
N PHE A 103 -1.11 -3.45 11.02
CA PHE A 103 0.33 -3.70 10.90
C PHE A 103 0.64 -5.09 10.31
N LEU A 104 -0.01 -6.15 10.84
CA LEU A 104 0.17 -7.52 10.34
C LEU A 104 -0.28 -7.65 8.88
N TRP A 105 -1.47 -7.14 8.54
CA TRP A 105 -1.97 -7.20 7.17
C TRP A 105 -1.12 -6.38 6.20
N ARG A 106 -0.46 -5.30 6.68
CA ARG A 106 0.50 -4.55 5.87
C ARG A 106 1.75 -5.36 5.54
N PHE A 107 2.28 -6.13 6.50
CA PHE A 107 3.37 -7.06 6.26
C PHE A 107 2.99 -8.13 5.23
N VAL A 108 1.81 -8.75 5.38
CA VAL A 108 1.31 -9.76 4.44
C VAL A 108 1.06 -9.17 3.04
N ASN A 109 0.53 -7.95 2.98
CA ASN A 109 0.35 -7.24 1.71
C ASN A 109 1.69 -6.96 1.02
N GLY A 110 2.73 -6.58 1.77
CA GLY A 110 4.09 -6.41 1.25
C GLY A 110 4.63 -7.71 0.63
N MET A 111 4.48 -8.84 1.33
CA MET A 111 4.87 -10.15 0.78
C MET A 111 4.14 -10.42 -0.55
N ALA A 112 2.80 -10.26 -0.56
CA ALA A 112 1.97 -10.53 -1.74
C ALA A 112 2.31 -9.65 -2.95
N VAL A 113 2.53 -8.34 -2.73
CA VAL A 113 2.90 -7.38 -3.79
C VAL A 113 4.23 -7.75 -4.43
N GLN A 114 5.25 -8.09 -3.63
CA GLN A 114 6.55 -8.49 -4.18
C GLN A 114 6.46 -9.83 -4.91
N GLY A 115 5.74 -10.81 -4.37
CA GLY A 115 5.53 -12.11 -5.03
C GLY A 115 4.84 -11.96 -6.39
N MET A 116 3.79 -11.16 -6.44
CA MET A 116 3.09 -10.81 -7.70
C MET A 116 4.02 -10.14 -8.70
N SER A 117 4.76 -9.12 -8.25
CA SER A 117 5.67 -8.36 -9.11
C SER A 117 6.75 -9.25 -9.71
N THR A 118 7.33 -10.15 -8.91
CA THR A 118 8.34 -11.10 -9.39
C THR A 118 7.74 -12.08 -10.42
N ALA A 119 6.56 -12.65 -10.14
CA ALA A 119 5.91 -13.59 -11.05
C ALA A 119 5.52 -12.94 -12.39
N ASP A 120 5.02 -11.71 -12.35
CA ASP A 120 4.65 -10.92 -13.54
C ASP A 120 5.85 -10.60 -14.42
N GLN A 121 6.93 -10.07 -13.83
CA GLN A 121 8.17 -9.79 -14.56
C GLN A 121 8.72 -11.03 -15.26
N VAL A 122 8.68 -12.16 -14.57
CA VAL A 122 9.18 -13.43 -15.10
C VAL A 122 8.30 -13.91 -16.25
N LEU A 123 6.98 -13.83 -16.13
CA LEU A 123 6.03 -14.22 -17.18
C LEU A 123 6.22 -13.36 -18.44
N VAL A 124 6.32 -12.04 -18.29
CA VAL A 124 6.58 -11.13 -19.41
C VAL A 124 7.87 -11.54 -20.13
N MET A 125 8.92 -11.86 -19.39
CA MET A 125 10.24 -12.20 -19.94
C MET A 125 10.32 -13.59 -20.58
N GLU A 126 9.36 -14.48 -20.29
CA GLU A 126 9.18 -15.76 -20.99
C GLU A 126 8.54 -15.57 -22.36
N GLU A 127 7.57 -14.66 -22.46
CA GLU A 127 6.86 -14.35 -23.70
C GLU A 127 7.78 -13.63 -24.72
N VAL A 128 8.82 -12.94 -24.24
CA VAL A 128 9.76 -12.22 -25.10
C VAL A 128 11.04 -13.01 -25.35
N GLY A 129 11.52 -12.99 -26.60
CA GLY A 129 12.80 -13.56 -26.99
C GLY A 129 13.99 -12.96 -26.21
N ALA A 130 15.05 -13.76 -26.04
CA ALA A 130 16.20 -13.43 -25.19
C ALA A 130 16.83 -12.06 -25.51
N ASP A 131 16.85 -11.66 -26.79
CA ASP A 131 17.45 -10.41 -27.26
C ASP A 131 16.71 -9.14 -26.79
N TYR A 132 15.43 -9.27 -26.44
CA TYR A 132 14.58 -8.12 -26.07
C TYR A 132 14.34 -7.98 -24.56
N ARG A 133 14.76 -8.97 -23.76
CA ARG A 133 14.52 -9.03 -22.31
C ARG A 133 14.93 -7.75 -21.58
N GLY A 134 16.12 -7.23 -21.84
CA GLY A 134 16.61 -6.00 -21.18
C GLY A 134 15.75 -4.77 -21.49
N ARG A 135 15.31 -4.62 -22.75
CA ARG A 135 14.43 -3.50 -23.16
C ARG A 135 13.05 -3.64 -22.54
N VAL A 136 12.45 -4.84 -22.61
CA VAL A 136 11.10 -5.06 -22.07
C VAL A 136 11.09 -4.88 -20.56
N GLY A 137 12.06 -5.42 -19.83
CA GLY A 137 12.15 -5.21 -18.37
C GLY A 137 12.22 -3.72 -17.99
N THR A 138 12.98 -2.93 -18.75
CA THR A 138 13.08 -1.47 -18.50
C THR A 138 11.75 -0.76 -18.79
N VAL A 139 11.05 -1.14 -19.87
CA VAL A 139 9.72 -0.59 -20.21
C VAL A 139 8.70 -0.95 -19.13
N THR A 140 8.71 -2.17 -18.60
CA THR A 140 7.79 -2.57 -17.54
C THR A 140 8.04 -1.79 -16.24
N GLN A 141 9.31 -1.51 -15.91
CA GLN A 141 9.62 -0.64 -14.77
C GLN A 141 9.23 0.81 -14.99
N ALA A 142 9.41 1.34 -16.21
CA ALA A 142 8.93 2.68 -16.57
C ALA A 142 7.39 2.76 -16.47
N HIS A 143 6.68 1.70 -16.86
CA HIS A 143 5.23 1.60 -16.71
C HIS A 143 4.82 1.61 -15.23
N TYR A 144 5.50 0.85 -14.37
CA TYR A 144 5.24 0.84 -12.92
C TYR A 144 5.46 2.22 -12.28
N ALA A 145 6.55 2.90 -12.63
CA ALA A 145 6.83 4.25 -12.16
C ALA A 145 5.76 5.24 -12.64
N GLY A 146 5.39 5.19 -13.93
CA GLY A 146 4.34 6.03 -14.51
C GLY A 146 2.98 5.82 -13.84
N GLY A 147 2.59 4.57 -13.60
CA GLY A 147 1.36 4.22 -12.88
C GLY A 147 1.35 4.75 -11.44
N SER A 148 2.49 4.66 -10.74
CA SER A 148 2.64 5.20 -9.38
C SER A 148 2.50 6.72 -9.35
N CYS A 149 3.08 7.44 -10.32
CA CYS A 149 2.91 8.88 -10.46
C CYS A 149 1.46 9.26 -10.75
N LEU A 150 0.80 8.55 -11.67
CA LEU A 150 -0.60 8.78 -11.98
C LEU A 150 -1.50 8.56 -10.75
N LEU A 151 -1.26 7.49 -9.99
CA LEU A 151 -1.99 7.22 -8.75
C LEU A 151 -1.80 8.33 -7.72
N ALA A 152 -0.59 8.89 -7.59
CA ALA A 152 -0.33 10.02 -6.70
C ALA A 152 -1.10 11.29 -7.13
N VAL A 153 -1.17 11.56 -8.44
CA VAL A 153 -1.95 12.68 -8.99
C VAL A 153 -3.45 12.47 -8.73
N LEU A 154 -3.97 11.28 -9.01
CA LEU A 154 -5.38 10.95 -8.76
C LEU A 154 -5.75 11.03 -7.27
N ALA A 155 -4.85 10.57 -6.39
CA ALA A 155 -5.02 10.68 -4.94
C ALA A 155 -5.01 12.14 -4.47
N TYR A 156 -4.32 13.03 -5.18
CA TYR A 156 -4.35 14.47 -4.91
C TYR A 156 -5.66 15.12 -5.37
N THR A 157 -6.18 14.74 -6.54
CA THR A 157 -7.40 15.35 -7.12
C THR A 157 -8.71 14.84 -6.52
N PHE A 158 -8.73 13.63 -5.95
CA PHE A 158 -9.93 13.02 -5.34
C PHE A 158 -9.70 12.66 -3.86
N PRO A 159 -9.96 13.57 -2.90
CA PRO A 159 -9.64 13.38 -1.48
C PRO A 159 -10.55 12.39 -0.70
N ALA A 160 -11.44 11.65 -1.35
CA ALA A 160 -12.31 10.69 -0.65
C ALA A 160 -11.54 9.38 -0.38
N GLY A 161 -10.82 9.34 0.74
CA GLY A 161 -9.80 8.35 1.14
C GLY A 161 -10.12 6.84 1.05
N ARG A 162 -11.35 6.46 0.71
CA ARG A 162 -11.79 5.06 0.51
C ARG A 162 -12.07 4.68 -0.94
N SER A 163 -12.32 5.68 -1.80
CA SER A 163 -12.66 5.50 -3.22
C SER A 163 -11.46 5.09 -4.08
N VAL A 164 -10.24 5.55 -3.73
CA VAL A 164 -8.99 5.16 -4.41
C VAL A 164 -8.65 3.69 -4.15
N VAL A 165 -8.90 3.20 -2.93
CA VAL A 165 -8.70 1.79 -2.56
C VAL A 165 -9.72 0.89 -3.26
N LEU A 166 -10.97 1.33 -3.36
CA LEU A 166 -12.02 0.64 -4.13
C LEU A 166 -11.73 0.63 -5.64
N ALA A 167 -11.23 1.74 -6.20
CA ALA A 167 -10.83 1.81 -7.61
C ALA A 167 -9.69 0.82 -7.92
N CYS A 168 -8.65 0.76 -7.07
CA CYS A 168 -7.59 -0.24 -7.20
C CYS A 168 -8.13 -1.68 -7.08
N ALA A 169 -9.06 -1.95 -6.16
CA ALA A 169 -9.69 -3.26 -6.02
C ALA A 169 -10.51 -3.65 -7.26
N THR A 170 -11.21 -2.70 -7.90
CA THR A 170 -11.96 -2.96 -9.14
C THR A 170 -11.06 -3.26 -10.33
N VAL A 171 -9.91 -2.57 -10.45
CA VAL A 171 -8.92 -2.85 -11.50
C VAL A 171 -8.34 -4.26 -11.35
N THR A 172 -8.01 -4.66 -10.13
CA THR A 172 -7.51 -6.02 -9.85
C THR A 172 -8.57 -7.08 -10.10
N ALA A 173 -9.84 -6.81 -9.75
CA ALA A 173 -10.96 -7.73 -10.00
C ALA A 173 -11.29 -7.89 -11.50
N LEU A 174 -11.19 -6.81 -12.28
CA LEU A 174 -11.38 -6.81 -13.74
C LEU A 174 -10.27 -7.60 -14.46
N LEU A 175 -9.03 -7.44 -14.03
CA LEU A 175 -7.91 -8.21 -14.59
C LEU A 175 -8.04 -9.71 -14.29
N LEU A 176 -8.52 -10.07 -13.10
CA LEU A 176 -8.81 -11.47 -12.73
C LEU A 176 -9.97 -12.09 -13.51
N SER A 177 -10.94 -11.29 -13.95
CA SER A 177 -12.11 -11.79 -14.69
C SER A 177 -11.91 -11.83 -16.21
N CYS A 178 -10.88 -11.16 -16.73
CA CYS A 178 -10.53 -11.15 -18.15
C CYS A 178 -9.41 -12.13 -18.54
N SER A 179 -8.85 -12.88 -17.57
CA SER A 179 -7.71 -13.80 -17.73
C SER A 179 -8.10 -15.26 -17.51
#